data_AF-A0A4P7GSL0-F1
#
_entry.id   AF-A0A4P7GSL0-F1
#
_cell.length_a   1.000
_cell.length_b   1.000
_cell.length_c   1.000
_cell.angle_alpha   90.00
_cell.angle_beta   90.00
_cell.angle_gamma   90.00
#
_symmetry.space_group_name_H-M   'P 1'
#
loop_
_entity.id
_entity.type
_entity.pdbx_description
1 polymer ?
#
loop_
_entity_poly.entity_id
_entity_poly.type
_entity_poly.pdbx_seq_one_letter_code
_entity_poly.pdbx_strand_id
1 'polypeptide(L)' 'MPWRRGTSHTAMAVPLLASGPGATAVHGLLDNTDIARLIVQAFGWDEPARHRSAR' A
#
# COMPACT_ATOMS: atom_id res chain seq x y z
N MET A 1 -20.17 23.32 13.47
CA MET A 1 -20.38 21.92 13.05
C MET A 1 -19.35 21.04 13.73
N PRO A 2 -19.66 20.38 14.86
CA PRO A 2 -18.69 19.49 15.50
C PRO A 2 -18.60 18.18 14.71
N TRP A 3 -17.37 17.71 14.45
CA TRP A 3 -17.11 16.40 13.88
C TRP A 3 -17.75 15.34 14.80
N ARG A 4 -18.88 14.77 14.37
CA ARG A 4 -19.36 13.52 14.95
C ARG A 4 -18.24 12.51 14.72
N ARG A 5 -17.86 11.77 15.77
CA ARG A 5 -17.02 10.57 15.63
C ARG A 5 -17.81 9.58 14.75
N GLY A 6 -17.69 9.76 13.43
CA GLY A 6 -18.35 8.94 12.42
C GLY A 6 -17.84 7.51 12.58
N THR A 7 -18.75 6.58 12.84
CA THR A 7 -19.23 5.62 11.83
C THR A 7 -18.12 4.67 11.39
N SER A 8 -18.33 3.38 11.71
CA SER A 8 -17.44 2.25 11.47
C SER A 8 -16.60 2.31 10.19
N HIS A 9 -15.42 1.70 10.24
CA HIS A 9 -14.59 1.47 9.06
C HIS A 9 -15.42 0.85 7.94
N THR A 10 -15.23 1.35 6.72
CA THR A 10 -15.77 0.74 5.51
C THR A 10 -14.65 0.02 4.77
N ALA A 11 -15.00 -1.01 4.01
CA ALA A 11 -14.05 -1.76 3.16
C ALA A 11 -13.88 -1.11 1.77
N MET A 12 -14.24 0.17 1.62
CA MET A 12 -14.10 0.85 0.34
C MET A 12 -12.62 1.03 -0.01
N ALA A 13 -12.31 0.87 -1.29
CA ALA A 13 -11.00 1.22 -1.82
C ALA A 13 -10.71 2.71 -1.57
N VAL A 14 -9.44 3.03 -1.29
CA VAL A 14 -8.98 4.39 -1.01
C VAL A 14 -7.99 4.85 -2.09
N PRO A 15 -7.95 6.14 -2.42
CA PRO A 15 -7.01 6.67 -3.39
C PRO A 15 -5.56 6.57 -2.89
N LEU A 16 -4.64 6.25 -3.80
CA LEU A 16 -3.20 6.24 -3.57
C LEU A 16 -2.53 7.19 -4.57
N LEU A 17 -1.62 8.03 -4.07
CA LEU A 17 -0.88 9.03 -4.84
C LEU A 17 0.62 8.76 -4.68
N ALA A 18 1.38 8.93 -5.75
CA ALA A 18 2.84 8.75 -5.75
C ALA A 18 3.53 9.79 -6.63
N SER A 19 4.80 10.09 -6.31
CA SER A 19 5.66 11.00 -7.06
C SER A 19 7.12 10.57 -6.93
N GLY A 20 7.92 10.87 -7.94
CA GLY A 20 9.34 10.52 -8.00
C GLY A 20 9.63 9.18 -8.70
N PRO A 21 10.86 8.64 -8.53
CA PRO A 21 11.27 7.37 -9.12
C PRO A 21 10.33 6.22 -8.71
N GLY A 22 9.85 5.45 -9.69
CA GLY A 22 8.92 4.33 -9.45
C GLY A 22 7.44 4.73 -9.34
N ALA A 23 7.09 6.02 -9.36
CA ALA A 23 5.70 6.47 -9.27
C ALA A 23 4.82 5.95 -10.42
N THR A 24 5.40 5.70 -11.60
CA THR A 24 4.68 5.11 -12.75
C THR A 24 4.18 3.70 -12.51
N ALA A 25 4.70 2.98 -11.50
CA ALA A 25 4.20 1.66 -11.09
C ALA A 25 2.97 1.75 -10.17
N VAL A 26 2.61 2.95 -9.69
CA VAL A 26 1.44 3.18 -8.83
C VAL A 26 0.24 3.54 -9.71
N HIS A 27 -0.42 2.51 -10.24
CA HIS A 27 -1.60 2.67 -11.09
C HIS A 27 -2.58 1.51 -10.92
N GLY A 28 -3.85 1.73 -11.29
CA GLY A 28 -4.89 0.70 -11.20
C GLY A 28 -5.37 0.44 -9.77
N LEU A 29 -5.85 -0.78 -9.54
CA LEU A 29 -6.25 -1.27 -8.22
C LEU A 29 -5.09 -2.05 -7.60
N LEU A 30 -4.71 -1.70 -6.39
CA LEU A 30 -3.57 -2.30 -5.67
C LEU A 30 -4.02 -2.76 -4.28
N ASP A 31 -3.43 -3.88 -3.82
CA ASP A 31 -3.56 -4.26 -2.43
C ASP A 31 -2.66 -3.35 -1.57
N ASN A 32 -3.07 -3.09 -0.33
CA ASN A 32 -2.24 -2.33 0.60
C ASN A 32 -0.86 -2.96 0.83
N THR A 33 -0.74 -4.29 0.66
CA THR A 33 0.56 -4.99 0.74
C THR A 33 1.50 -4.69 -0.41
N ASP A 34 0.97 -4.26 -1.57
CA ASP A 34 1.79 -3.89 -2.73
C ASP A 34 2.53 -2.57 -2.48
N ILE A 35 2.00 -1.69 -1.65
CA ILE A 35 2.64 -0.41 -1.30
C ILE A 35 4.04 -0.66 -0.72
N ALA A 36 4.16 -1.60 0.21
CA ALA A 36 5.45 -1.95 0.81
C ALA A 36 6.42 -2.53 -0.24
N ARG A 37 5.92 -3.37 -1.16
CA ARG A 37 6.74 -3.96 -2.23
C ARG A 37 7.26 -2.88 -3.18
N LEU A 38 6.41 -1.96 -3.59
CA LEU A 38 6.76 -0.84 -4.47
C LEU A 38 7.80 0.08 -3.83
N ILE A 39 7.68 0.36 -2.53
CA ILE A 39 8.66 1.14 -1.79
C ILE A 39 10.02 0.42 -1.75
N VAL A 40 10.03 -0.86 -1.38
CA VAL A 40 11.27 -1.68 -1.33
C VAL A 40 11.96 -1.73 -2.71
N GLN A 41 11.18 -1.93 -3.78
CA GLN A 41 11.70 -1.92 -5.15
C GLN A 41 12.27 -0.56 -5.55
N ALA A 42 11.65 0.55 -5.16
CA ALA A 42 12.14 1.90 -5.46
C ALA A 42 13.52 2.18 -4.83
N PHE A 43 13.86 1.52 -3.71
CA PHE A 43 15.17 1.60 -3.07
C PHE A 43 16.18 0.55 -3.56
N GLY A 44 15.78 -0.33 -4.49
CA GLY A 44 16.63 -1.43 -4.96
C GLY A 44 16.92 -2.48 -3.87
N TRP A 45 16.03 -2.62 -2.89
CA TRP A 45 16.16 -3.61 -1.83
C TRP A 45 15.54 -4.95 -2.25
N ASP A 46 16.09 -6.05 -1.75
CA ASP A 46 15.52 -7.39 -1.95
C ASP A 46 14.14 -7.49 -1.30
N GLU A 47 13.24 -8.30 -1.89
CA GLU A 47 11.90 -8.53 -1.32
C GLU A 47 12.06 -9.05 0.13
N PRO A 48 11.36 -8.47 1.13
CA PRO A 48 11.47 -8.95 2.50
C PRO A 48 11.13 -10.44 2.54
N ALA A 49 12.06 -11.24 3.06
CA ALA A 49 11.95 -12.68 3.13
C ALA A 49 10.58 -13.07 3.69
N ARG A 50 9.76 -13.73 2.87
CA ARG A 50 8.47 -14.24 3.33
C ARG A 50 8.76 -15.30 4.38
N HIS A 51 8.34 -15.06 5.62
CA HIS A 51 8.32 -16.10 6.65
C HIS A 51 7.28 -17.14 6.20
N ARG A 52 7.71 -18.10 5.38
CA ARG A 52 6.91 -19.28 5.07
C ARG A 52 6.87 -20.07 6.37
N SER A 53 5.80 -19.95 7.14
CA SER A 53 5.52 -20.96 8.15
C SER A 53 5.43 -22.28 7.41
N ALA A 54 6.42 -23.14 7.66
CA ALA A 54 6.39 -24.53 7.25
C ALA A 54 5.07 -25.11 7.76
N ARG A 55 4.25 -25.60 6.82
CA ARG A 55 3.13 -26.46 7.14
C ARG A 55 3.64 -27.77 7.74
#